data_AF-A0A4Y7REV4-F1
#
_entry.id   AF-A0A4Y7REV4-F1
#
_cell.length_a   1.000
_cell.length_b   1.000
_cell.length_c   1.000
_cell.angle_alpha   90.00
_cell.angle_beta   90.00
_cell.angle_gamma   90.00
#
_symmetry.space_group_name_H-M   'P 1'
#
loop_
_entity.id
_entity.type
_entity.pdbx_description
1 polymer ?
#
loop_
_entity_poly.entity_id
_entity_poly.type
_entity_poly.pdbx_seq_one_letter_code
_entity_poly.pdbx_strand_id
1 'polypeptide(L)'
;MLLSCRSHYQYQQFLRGWIPLLWAGDPCRVESFAEPLTKVWLLDLDPAIPLLSQKYPSFGRPVEFEPVDLLRSLILMSDMKVFGITEWVDKLRSDKLLAVLSGFDPGKTPGVGTFYDFIDRFWLEDDTSQAERRKRLRKPSRKPSKKLKAGEKLPVKHPRVVDKLVEQAMDGREPFPARPERLIQEVFGVALGPKGFPMVFWGCQKKP
;
A
#
# COMPACT_ATOMS: atom_id res chain seq x y z
N MET A 1 -20.03 8.45 -4.27
CA MET A 1 -20.51 7.73 -3.08
C MET A 1 -20.05 6.28 -3.07
N LEU A 2 -19.79 5.73 -1.89
CA LEU A 2 -19.54 4.31 -1.69
C LEU A 2 -20.87 3.61 -1.39
N LEU A 3 -21.24 2.59 -2.19
CA LEU A 3 -22.54 1.91 -2.07
C LEU A 3 -22.47 0.71 -1.13
N SER A 4 -21.39 -0.05 -1.21
CA SER A 4 -21.09 -1.23 -0.41
C SER A 4 -19.59 -1.29 -0.18
N CYS A 5 -19.14 -2.20 0.67
CA CYS A 5 -17.76 -2.65 0.75
C CYS A 5 -17.79 -4.17 0.77
N ARG A 6 -17.02 -4.80 -0.12
CA ARG A 6 -16.94 -6.27 -0.18
C ARG A 6 -16.24 -6.81 1.07
N SER A 7 -16.86 -7.76 1.75
CA SER A 7 -16.24 -8.47 2.88
C SER A 7 -15.25 -9.54 2.42
N HIS A 8 -14.38 -9.97 3.32
CA HIS A 8 -13.39 -11.02 3.06
C HIS A 8 -14.06 -12.33 2.68
N TYR A 9 -15.18 -12.68 3.34
CA TYR A 9 -15.99 -13.84 2.96
C TYR A 9 -16.53 -13.73 1.53
N GLN A 10 -17.06 -12.56 1.14
CA GLN A 10 -17.54 -12.35 -0.23
C GLN A 10 -16.41 -12.44 -1.25
N TYR A 11 -15.23 -11.93 -0.91
CA TYR A 11 -14.02 -12.08 -1.74
C TYR A 11 -13.61 -13.56 -1.90
N GLN A 12 -13.66 -14.35 -0.83
CA GLN A 12 -13.39 -15.80 -0.92
C GLN A 12 -14.41 -16.53 -1.80
N GLN A 13 -15.70 -16.18 -1.72
CA GLN A 13 -16.72 -16.73 -2.62
C GLN A 13 -16.47 -16.32 -4.08
N PHE A 14 -16.05 -15.08 -4.31
CA PHE A 14 -15.65 -14.59 -5.63
C PHE A 14 -14.50 -15.42 -6.21
N LEU A 15 -13.44 -15.68 -5.43
CA LEU A 15 -12.34 -16.55 -5.83
C LEU A 15 -12.80 -17.98 -6.10
N ARG A 16 -13.68 -18.54 -5.25
CA ARG A 16 -14.24 -19.89 -5.46
C ARG A 16 -15.01 -20.02 -6.78
N GLY A 17 -15.63 -18.93 -7.25
CA GLY A 17 -16.29 -18.91 -8.56
C GLY A 17 -15.30 -18.91 -9.73
N TRP A 18 -14.23 -18.12 -9.64
CA TRP A 18 -13.30 -17.90 -10.75
C TRP A 18 -12.16 -18.92 -10.84
N ILE A 19 -11.57 -19.32 -9.71
CA ILE A 19 -10.37 -20.17 -9.70
C ILE A 19 -10.59 -21.52 -10.40
N PRO A 20 -11.70 -22.25 -10.20
CA PRO A 20 -11.94 -23.49 -10.94
C PRO A 20 -12.04 -23.29 -12.46
N LEU A 21 -12.64 -22.18 -12.89
CA LEU A 21 -12.76 -21.84 -14.32
C LEU A 21 -11.39 -21.54 -14.94
N LEU A 22 -10.53 -20.81 -14.22
CA LEU A 22 -9.18 -20.51 -14.66
C LEU A 22 -8.28 -21.76 -14.63
N TRP A 23 -8.46 -22.61 -13.62
CA TRP A 23 -7.75 -23.88 -13.49
C TRP A 23 -8.07 -24.83 -14.65
N ALA A 24 -9.34 -24.92 -15.06
CA ALA A 24 -9.74 -25.74 -16.21
C ALA A 24 -9.10 -25.28 -17.54
N GLY A 25 -8.76 -23.98 -17.65
CA GLY A 25 -8.11 -23.42 -18.84
C GLY A 25 -6.59 -23.57 -18.84
N ASP A 26 -5.93 -23.24 -17.72
CA ASP A 26 -4.47 -23.28 -17.59
C ASP A 26 -4.05 -23.61 -16.15
N PRO A 27 -3.97 -24.91 -15.80
CA PRO A 27 -3.59 -25.36 -14.46
C PRO A 27 -2.17 -24.90 -14.07
N CYS A 28 -1.22 -24.99 -14.99
CA CYS A 28 0.19 -24.62 -14.75
C CYS A 28 0.30 -23.14 -14.37
N ARG A 29 -0.50 -22.28 -14.99
CA ARG A 29 -0.53 -20.86 -14.64
C ARG A 29 -1.08 -20.64 -13.24
N VAL A 30 -2.17 -21.30 -12.86
CA VAL A 30 -2.73 -21.16 -11.51
C VAL A 30 -1.76 -21.68 -10.45
N GLU A 31 -1.10 -22.81 -10.71
CA GLU A 31 -0.04 -23.34 -9.83
C GLU A 31 1.12 -22.35 -9.65
N SER A 32 1.53 -21.65 -10.73
CA SER A 32 2.58 -20.62 -10.64
C SER A 32 2.23 -19.45 -9.71
N PHE A 33 0.95 -19.27 -9.38
CA PHE A 33 0.43 -18.26 -8.47
C PHE A 33 -0.02 -18.81 -7.12
N ALA A 34 0.28 -20.06 -6.78
CA ALA A 34 -0.17 -20.69 -5.53
C ALA A 34 0.20 -19.86 -4.28
N GLU A 35 1.40 -19.29 -4.24
CA GLU A 35 1.84 -18.44 -3.12
C GLU A 35 1.05 -17.11 -3.05
N PRO A 36 1.00 -16.27 -4.12
CA PRO A 36 0.15 -15.08 -4.12
C PRO A 36 -1.32 -15.36 -3.83
N LEU A 37 -1.88 -16.43 -4.40
CA LEU A 37 -3.26 -16.87 -4.15
C LEU A 37 -3.49 -17.15 -2.67
N THR A 38 -2.58 -17.89 -2.02
CA THR A 38 -2.67 -18.18 -0.59
C THR A 38 -2.60 -16.91 0.25
N LYS A 39 -1.71 -15.97 -0.10
CA LYS A 39 -1.59 -14.68 0.60
C LYS A 39 -2.88 -13.88 0.50
N VAL A 40 -3.43 -13.68 -0.70
CA VAL A 40 -4.67 -12.91 -0.86
C VAL A 40 -5.89 -13.63 -0.28
N TRP A 41 -5.88 -14.97 -0.26
CA TRP A 41 -6.92 -15.78 0.40
C TRP A 41 -6.95 -15.58 1.91
N LEU A 42 -5.79 -15.41 2.55
CA LEU A 42 -5.66 -15.16 3.99
C LEU A 42 -5.73 -13.67 4.37
N LEU A 43 -5.62 -12.78 3.39
CA LEU A 43 -5.60 -11.34 3.60
C LEU A 43 -7.01 -10.81 3.92
N ASP A 44 -7.32 -10.81 5.21
CA ASP A 44 -8.53 -10.20 5.77
C ASP A 44 -8.36 -8.67 5.89
N LEU A 45 -9.16 -7.95 5.12
CA LEU A 45 -9.20 -6.48 5.10
C LEU A 45 -10.50 -5.95 5.72
N ASP A 46 -11.38 -6.82 6.25
CA ASP A 46 -12.62 -6.41 6.90
C ASP A 46 -12.40 -5.40 8.03
N PRO A 47 -11.37 -5.55 8.87
CA PRO A 47 -11.07 -4.56 9.90
C PRO A 47 -10.79 -3.15 9.36
N ALA A 48 -10.31 -3.03 8.12
CA ALA A 48 -10.03 -1.74 7.48
C ALA A 48 -11.28 -1.09 6.86
N ILE A 49 -12.36 -1.84 6.60
CA ILE A 49 -13.57 -1.33 5.94
C ILE A 49 -14.11 -0.04 6.58
N PRO A 50 -14.23 0.07 7.92
CA PRO A 50 -14.74 1.30 8.54
C PRO A 50 -13.87 2.53 8.24
N LEU A 51 -12.54 2.37 8.23
CA LEU A 51 -11.59 3.44 7.93
C LEU A 51 -11.63 3.81 6.44
N LEU A 52 -11.73 2.81 5.56
CA LEU A 52 -11.83 3.01 4.12
C LEU A 52 -13.12 3.77 3.78
N SER A 53 -14.25 3.34 4.32
CA SER A 53 -15.57 3.93 4.04
C SER A 53 -15.68 5.40 4.45
N GLN A 54 -15.01 5.82 5.54
CA GLN A 54 -15.02 7.21 5.99
C GLN A 54 -14.42 8.20 4.98
N LYS A 55 -13.58 7.75 4.04
CA LYS A 55 -12.97 8.60 3.02
C LYS A 55 -13.81 8.76 1.76
N TYR A 56 -14.98 8.14 1.72
CA TYR A 56 -15.91 8.27 0.61
C TYR A 56 -17.13 9.08 1.03
N PRO A 57 -17.53 10.09 0.24
CA PRO A 57 -18.72 10.89 0.54
C PRO A 57 -19.98 10.03 0.43
N SER A 58 -21.02 10.38 1.18
CA SER A 58 -22.34 9.72 1.11
C SER A 58 -23.10 10.03 -0.19
N PHE A 59 -22.74 11.11 -0.89
CA PHE A 59 -23.41 11.59 -2.11
C PHE A 59 -22.46 11.64 -3.32
N GLY A 60 -23.03 11.86 -4.51
CA GLY A 60 -22.30 11.95 -5.78
C GLY A 60 -22.13 10.61 -6.51
N ARG A 61 -21.39 10.61 -7.63
CA ARG A 61 -21.22 9.42 -8.50
C ARG A 61 -20.76 8.19 -7.70
N PRO A 62 -21.42 7.03 -7.83
CA PRO A 62 -20.95 5.78 -7.25
C PRO A 62 -19.52 5.46 -7.67
N VAL A 63 -18.70 5.00 -6.74
CA VAL A 63 -17.37 4.50 -7.07
C VAL A 63 -17.52 3.20 -7.87
N GLU A 64 -16.80 3.07 -8.97
CA GLU A 64 -16.86 1.90 -9.85
C GLU A 64 -16.15 0.67 -9.25
N PHE A 65 -15.12 0.92 -8.44
CA PHE A 65 -14.30 -0.12 -7.81
C PHE A 65 -14.29 0.03 -6.30
N GLU A 66 -14.46 -1.10 -5.62
CA GLU A 66 -14.49 -1.19 -4.16
C GLU A 66 -13.11 -0.82 -3.57
N PRO A 67 -13.03 0.04 -2.54
CA PRO A 67 -11.76 0.48 -1.96
C PRO A 67 -10.95 -0.67 -1.34
N VAL A 68 -11.63 -1.70 -0.83
CA VAL A 68 -11.00 -2.89 -0.26
C VAL A 68 -10.26 -3.68 -1.35
N ASP A 69 -10.84 -3.80 -2.55
CA ASP A 69 -10.23 -4.52 -3.66
C ASP A 69 -9.09 -3.70 -4.28
N LEU A 70 -9.21 -2.36 -4.33
CA LEU A 70 -8.09 -1.49 -4.70
C LEU A 70 -6.91 -1.63 -3.73
N LEU A 71 -7.16 -1.67 -2.42
CA LEU A 71 -6.12 -1.91 -1.41
C LEU A 71 -5.48 -3.30 -1.58
N ARG A 72 -6.29 -4.34 -1.75
CA ARG A 72 -5.82 -5.72 -2.00
C ARG A 72 -4.95 -5.78 -3.25
N SER A 73 -5.37 -5.13 -4.32
CA SER A 73 -4.62 -5.03 -5.57
C SER A 73 -3.26 -4.36 -5.37
N LEU A 74 -3.18 -3.28 -4.58
CA LEU A 74 -1.91 -2.61 -4.27
C LEU A 74 -1.00 -3.46 -3.36
N ILE A 75 -1.56 -4.22 -2.43
CA ILE A 75 -0.78 -5.16 -1.60
C ILE A 75 -0.21 -6.27 -2.48
N LEU A 76 -1.01 -6.83 -3.39
CA LEU A 76 -0.57 -7.84 -4.35
C LEU A 76 0.49 -7.30 -5.31
N MET A 77 0.32 -6.06 -5.79
CA MET A 77 1.31 -5.35 -6.61
C MET A 77 2.68 -5.29 -5.90
N SER A 78 2.67 -4.96 -4.61
CA SER A 78 3.88 -4.92 -3.77
C SER A 78 4.50 -6.31 -3.56
N ASP A 79 3.67 -7.33 -3.30
CA ASP A 79 4.14 -8.72 -3.16
C ASP A 79 4.84 -9.23 -4.42
N MET A 80 4.32 -8.83 -5.59
CA MET A 80 4.90 -9.14 -6.90
C MET A 80 6.06 -8.24 -7.30
N LYS A 81 6.48 -7.31 -6.42
CA LYS A 81 7.59 -6.37 -6.64
C LYS A 81 7.42 -5.49 -7.89
N VAL A 82 6.18 -5.12 -8.18
CA VAL A 82 5.84 -4.13 -9.21
C VAL A 82 5.69 -2.78 -8.54
N PHE A 83 6.46 -1.78 -8.97
CA PHE A 83 6.47 -0.47 -8.32
C PHE A 83 5.76 0.62 -9.13
N GLY A 84 5.44 0.36 -10.40
CA GLY A 84 4.72 1.29 -11.27
C GLY A 84 3.22 0.95 -11.35
N ILE A 85 2.36 1.92 -11.01
CA ILE A 85 0.90 1.76 -11.14
C ILE A 85 0.49 1.56 -12.60
N THR A 86 1.12 2.26 -13.54
CA THR A 86 0.86 2.08 -14.98
C THR A 86 1.17 0.65 -15.42
N GLU A 87 2.35 0.14 -15.06
CA GLU A 87 2.75 -1.24 -15.35
C GLU A 87 1.79 -2.25 -14.70
N TRP A 88 1.35 -1.97 -13.46
CA TRP A 88 0.40 -2.81 -12.76
C TRP A 88 -0.96 -2.87 -13.47
N VAL A 89 -1.50 -1.73 -13.90
CA VAL A 89 -2.76 -1.66 -14.65
C VAL A 89 -2.66 -2.42 -15.97
N ASP A 90 -1.54 -2.32 -16.68
CA ASP A 90 -1.33 -3.07 -17.93
C ASP A 90 -1.28 -4.58 -17.66
N LYS A 91 -0.61 -5.00 -16.58
CA LYS A 91 -0.62 -6.40 -16.14
C LYS A 91 -2.03 -6.88 -15.80
N LEU A 92 -2.80 -6.12 -15.03
CA LEU A 92 -4.19 -6.46 -14.68
C LEU A 92 -5.09 -6.61 -15.91
N ARG A 93 -4.88 -5.80 -16.95
CA ARG A 93 -5.63 -5.89 -18.21
C ARG A 93 -5.24 -7.12 -19.03
N SER A 94 -3.95 -7.47 -19.03
CA SER A 94 -3.44 -8.59 -19.81
C SER A 94 -3.69 -9.96 -19.17
N ASP A 95 -3.69 -10.05 -17.84
CA ASP A 95 -3.74 -11.30 -17.10
C ASP A 95 -5.05 -11.43 -16.30
N LYS A 96 -5.91 -12.35 -16.74
CA LYS A 96 -7.21 -12.61 -16.12
C LYS A 96 -7.08 -13.16 -14.70
N LEU A 97 -6.07 -14.00 -14.44
CA LEU A 97 -5.86 -14.56 -13.11
C LEU A 97 -5.41 -13.45 -12.16
N LEU A 98 -4.52 -12.56 -12.62
CA LEU A 98 -4.09 -11.42 -11.82
C LEU A 98 -5.23 -10.45 -11.48
N ALA A 99 -6.12 -10.19 -12.44
CA ALA A 99 -7.32 -9.39 -12.22
C ALA A 99 -8.20 -10.02 -11.12
N VAL A 100 -8.44 -11.33 -11.20
CA VAL A 100 -9.25 -12.08 -10.22
C VAL A 100 -8.59 -12.08 -8.84
N LEU A 101 -7.28 -12.33 -8.74
CA LEU A 101 -6.55 -12.27 -7.47
C LEU A 101 -6.57 -10.87 -6.84
N SER A 102 -6.75 -9.83 -7.66
CA SER A 102 -6.90 -8.45 -7.19
C SER A 102 -8.34 -8.10 -6.78
N GLY A 103 -9.30 -9.01 -6.97
CA GLY A 103 -10.73 -8.79 -6.69
C GLY A 103 -11.54 -8.21 -7.85
N PHE A 104 -10.98 -8.17 -9.05
CA PHE A 104 -11.64 -7.60 -10.23
C PHE A 104 -12.11 -8.68 -11.21
N ASP A 105 -13.26 -8.45 -11.84
CA ASP A 105 -13.72 -9.31 -12.92
C ASP A 105 -12.78 -9.19 -14.14
N PRO A 106 -12.45 -10.30 -14.83
CA PRO A 106 -11.67 -10.25 -16.06
C PRO A 106 -12.29 -9.29 -17.09
N GLY A 107 -11.50 -8.35 -17.59
CA GLY A 107 -11.95 -7.34 -18.54
C GLY A 107 -12.59 -6.09 -17.91
N LYS A 108 -12.85 -6.07 -16.60
CA LYS A 108 -13.29 -4.89 -15.84
C LYS A 108 -12.26 -4.56 -14.77
N THR A 109 -11.14 -3.96 -15.18
CA THR A 109 -10.04 -3.60 -14.28
C THR A 109 -9.90 -2.09 -14.12
N PRO A 110 -9.44 -1.60 -12.95
CA PRO A 110 -9.26 -0.18 -12.72
C PRO A 110 -8.26 0.48 -13.68
N GLY A 111 -8.46 1.77 -13.94
CA GLY A 111 -7.49 2.59 -14.64
C GLY A 111 -6.40 3.13 -13.71
N VAL A 112 -5.36 3.72 -14.31
CA VAL A 112 -4.27 4.37 -13.57
C VAL A 112 -4.79 5.49 -12.66
N GLY A 113 -5.71 6.32 -13.19
CA GLY A 113 -6.34 7.40 -12.41
C GLY A 113 -7.10 6.88 -11.19
N THR A 114 -7.77 5.73 -11.29
CA THR A 114 -8.52 5.13 -10.18
C THR A 114 -7.61 4.77 -9.00
N PHE A 115 -6.41 4.24 -9.27
CA PHE A 115 -5.44 3.94 -8.22
C PHE A 115 -4.87 5.21 -7.58
N TYR A 116 -4.57 6.24 -8.38
CA TYR A 116 -4.11 7.52 -7.82
C TYR A 116 -5.20 8.23 -7.01
N ASP A 117 -6.44 8.25 -7.50
CA ASP A 117 -7.60 8.79 -6.78
C ASP A 117 -7.82 8.04 -5.46
N PHE A 118 -7.60 6.72 -5.45
CA PHE A 118 -7.62 5.93 -4.22
C PHE A 118 -6.51 6.40 -3.27
N ILE A 119 -5.25 6.37 -3.70
CA ILE A 119 -4.10 6.74 -2.84
C ILE A 119 -4.25 8.15 -2.28
N ASP A 120 -4.68 9.10 -3.10
CA ASP A 120 -4.85 10.50 -2.74
C ASP A 120 -5.89 10.70 -1.63
N ARG A 121 -7.02 9.97 -1.67
CA ARG A 121 -8.03 9.98 -0.60
C ARG A 121 -7.49 9.55 0.76
N PHE A 122 -6.44 8.73 0.77
CA PHE A 122 -5.82 8.23 2.00
C PHE A 122 -4.60 9.03 2.43
N TRP A 123 -4.18 10.03 1.66
CA TRP A 123 -3.09 10.93 2.00
C TRP A 123 -3.65 12.18 2.70
N LEU A 124 -3.28 12.43 3.96
CA LEU A 124 -3.84 13.53 4.74
C LEU A 124 -3.19 14.91 4.44
N GLU A 125 -2.20 14.99 3.54
CA GLU A 125 -1.59 16.26 3.15
C GLU A 125 -2.48 17.00 2.16
N ASP A 126 -2.86 18.23 2.47
CA ASP A 126 -3.62 19.09 1.56
C ASP A 126 -2.82 19.45 0.30
N ASP A 127 -3.51 19.53 -0.84
CA ASP A 127 -2.90 19.83 -2.15
C ASP A 127 -2.12 21.13 -2.15
N THR A 128 -2.61 22.16 -1.45
CA THR A 128 -1.92 23.46 -1.39
C THR A 128 -0.57 23.33 -0.68
N SER A 129 -0.55 22.59 0.43
CA SER A 129 0.65 22.34 1.22
C SER A 129 1.66 21.48 0.45
N GLN A 130 1.19 20.49 -0.33
CA GLN A 130 2.04 19.72 -1.23
C GLN A 130 2.65 20.60 -2.33
N ALA A 131 1.83 21.45 -2.96
CA ALA A 131 2.27 22.33 -4.03
C ALA A 131 3.32 23.34 -3.53
N GLU A 132 3.09 23.94 -2.36
CA GLU A 132 4.06 24.82 -1.71
C GLU A 132 5.37 24.08 -1.41
N ARG A 133 5.29 22.87 -0.85
CA ARG A 133 6.47 22.05 -0.56
C ARG A 133 7.27 21.73 -1.82
N ARG A 134 6.61 21.42 -2.94
CA ARG A 134 7.26 21.18 -4.24
C ARG A 134 7.95 22.43 -4.79
N LYS A 135 7.38 23.62 -4.55
CA LYS A 135 7.96 24.91 -4.96
C LYS A 135 9.12 25.37 -4.07
N ARG A 136 9.22 24.86 -2.82
CA ARG A 136 10.31 25.23 -1.90
C ARG A 136 11.67 24.73 -2.44
N LEU A 137 12.51 25.68 -2.84
CA LEU A 137 13.90 25.41 -3.20
C LEU A 137 14.66 24.85 -1.99
N ARG A 138 15.17 23.62 -2.11
CA ARG A 138 16.05 23.05 -1.10
C ARG A 138 17.41 23.73 -1.18
N LYS A 139 17.93 24.17 -0.03
CA LYS A 139 19.30 24.67 0.04
C LYS A 139 20.26 23.57 -0.43
N PRO A 140 21.19 23.84 -1.35
CA PRO A 140 22.14 22.84 -1.79
C PRO A 140 22.95 22.32 -0.60
N SER A 141 23.02 20.99 -0.48
CA SER A 141 23.86 20.35 0.52
C SER A 141 25.32 20.65 0.21
N ARG A 142 26.04 21.27 1.15
CA ARG A 142 27.47 21.49 1.02
C ARG A 142 28.22 20.17 1.21
N LYS A 143 29.20 19.92 0.35
CA LYS A 143 30.15 18.81 0.56
C LYS A 143 30.81 18.98 1.94
N PRO A 144 31.05 17.87 2.67
CA PRO A 144 31.78 17.92 3.94
C PRO A 144 33.14 18.59 3.73
N SER A 145 33.56 19.46 4.65
CA SER A 145 34.87 20.12 4.56
C SER A 145 36.03 19.14 4.83
N LYS A 146 35.80 18.10 5.64
CA LYS A 146 36.79 17.05 5.93
C LYS A 146 36.83 16.02 4.80
N LYS A 147 38.02 15.82 4.24
CA LYS A 147 38.33 14.65 3.40
C LYS A 147 38.51 13.44 4.31
N LEU A 148 37.64 12.44 4.16
CA LEU A 148 37.72 11.17 4.88
C LEU A 148 38.58 10.17 4.11
N LYS A 149 39.19 9.22 4.82
CA LYS A 149 39.92 8.12 4.18
C LYS A 149 38.94 7.12 3.56
N ALA A 150 39.42 6.31 2.60
CA ALA A 150 38.61 5.25 2.02
C ALA A 150 38.10 4.30 3.12
N GLY A 151 36.79 4.07 3.17
CA GLY A 151 36.12 3.23 4.18
C GLY A 151 35.67 3.95 5.45
N GLU A 152 36.06 5.22 5.67
CA GLU A 152 35.71 5.98 6.86
C GLU A 152 34.37 6.73 6.65
N LYS A 153 33.37 6.45 7.50
CA LYS A 153 32.05 7.10 7.44
C LYS A 153 32.10 8.50 8.08
N LEU A 154 31.27 9.42 7.57
CA LEU A 154 31.05 10.70 8.25
C LEU A 154 30.46 10.44 9.65
N PRO A 155 30.96 11.14 10.69
CA PRO A 155 30.32 11.09 11.99
C PRO A 155 28.90 11.62 11.90
N VAL A 156 27.99 11.02 12.67
CA VAL A 156 26.59 11.46 12.73
C VAL A 156 26.55 12.91 13.23
N LYS A 157 25.99 13.83 12.43
CA LYS A 157 25.93 15.27 12.76
C LYS A 157 25.17 15.56 14.05
N HIS A 158 24.15 14.76 14.34
CA HIS A 158 23.30 14.89 15.53
C HIS A 158 23.24 13.54 16.24
N PRO A 159 24.14 13.26 17.20
CA PRO A 159 24.03 12.06 18.02
C PRO A 159 22.76 12.13 18.89
N ARG A 160 22.17 10.97 19.22
CA ARG A 160 20.96 10.84 20.07
C ARG A 160 19.65 11.39 19.48
N VAL A 161 19.55 11.51 18.15
CA VAL A 161 18.27 11.89 17.50
C VAL A 161 17.17 10.88 17.84
N VAL A 162 17.49 9.59 17.88
CA VAL A 162 16.54 8.54 18.24
C VAL A 162 16.08 8.69 19.69
N ASP A 163 17.00 8.83 20.63
CA ASP A 163 16.67 9.03 22.05
C ASP A 163 15.73 10.22 22.23
N LYS A 164 16.01 11.36 21.57
CA LYS A 164 15.15 12.55 21.63
C LYS A 164 13.75 12.31 21.07
N LEU A 165 13.63 11.55 19.99
CA LEU A 165 12.33 11.20 19.41
C LEU A 165 11.55 10.28 20.36
N VAL A 166 12.24 9.34 21.02
CA VAL A 166 11.65 8.44 22.01
C VAL A 166 11.19 9.24 23.24
N GLU A 167 12.04 10.11 23.79
CA GLU A 167 11.69 11.00 24.90
C GLU A 167 10.47 11.86 24.56
N GLN A 168 10.44 12.49 23.37
CA GLN A 168 9.29 13.27 22.92
C GLN A 168 8.01 12.42 22.85
N ALA A 169 8.10 11.20 22.33
CA ALA A 169 6.94 10.30 22.27
C ALA A 169 6.46 9.87 23.67
N MET A 170 7.39 9.60 24.61
CA MET A 170 7.06 9.25 26.00
C MET A 170 6.46 10.43 26.77
N ASP A 171 6.88 11.65 26.47
CA ASP A 171 6.30 12.90 26.99
C ASP A 171 4.92 13.23 26.38
N GLY A 172 4.38 12.36 25.52
CA GLY A 172 3.11 12.57 24.83
C GLY A 172 3.16 13.65 23.74
N ARG A 173 4.34 14.15 23.37
CA ARG A 173 4.50 15.08 22.24
C ARG A 173 4.48 14.29 20.94
N GLU A 174 3.82 14.81 19.91
CA GLU A 174 3.91 14.24 18.57
C GLU A 174 5.22 14.69 17.91
N PRO A 175 6.23 13.80 17.73
CA PRO A 175 7.54 14.21 17.21
C PRO A 175 7.48 14.62 15.72
N PHE A 176 6.42 14.19 15.04
CA PHE A 176 6.15 14.50 13.64
C PHE A 176 4.70 15.00 13.56
N PRO A 177 4.47 16.32 13.52
CA PRO A 177 3.11 16.88 13.47
C PRO A 177 2.49 16.76 12.06
N ALA A 178 3.31 16.64 11.02
CA ALA A 178 2.86 16.39 9.65
C ALA A 178 3.08 14.90 9.32
N ARG A 179 2.04 14.09 9.50
CA ARG A 179 2.02 12.65 9.15
C ARG A 179 0.91 12.37 8.14
N PRO A 180 1.09 12.78 6.88
CA PRO A 180 0.08 12.53 5.88
C PRO A 180 -0.21 11.05 5.65
N GLU A 181 0.77 10.18 5.93
CA GLU A 181 0.68 8.73 5.85
C GLU A 181 -0.05 8.06 7.04
N ARG A 182 -0.42 8.82 8.08
CA ARG A 182 -0.97 8.27 9.35
C ARG A 182 -2.16 7.35 9.11
N LEU A 183 -3.09 7.75 8.26
CA LEU A 183 -4.29 6.98 7.96
C LEU A 183 -3.97 5.63 7.30
N ILE A 184 -3.02 5.62 6.37
CA ILE A 184 -2.55 4.38 5.72
C ILE A 184 -1.88 3.47 6.76
N GLN A 185 -1.09 4.04 7.67
CA GLN A 185 -0.49 3.29 8.78
C GLN A 185 -1.54 2.70 9.72
N GLU A 186 -2.61 3.44 10.03
CA GLU A 186 -3.73 2.95 10.83
C GLU A 186 -4.48 1.82 10.12
N VAL A 187 -4.75 1.96 8.82
CA VAL A 187 -5.34 0.90 7.98
C VAL A 187 -4.49 -0.37 8.04
N PHE A 188 -3.17 -0.26 7.86
CA PHE A 188 -2.27 -1.41 7.99
C PHE A 188 -2.18 -1.94 9.42
N GLY A 189 -2.22 -1.07 10.44
CA GLY A 189 -2.22 -1.49 11.84
C GLY A 189 -3.47 -2.30 12.22
N VAL A 190 -4.62 -1.96 11.64
CA VAL A 190 -5.89 -2.64 11.92
C VAL A 190 -6.06 -3.91 11.08
N ALA A 191 -5.64 -3.90 9.80
CA ALA A 191 -5.74 -5.06 8.91
C ALA A 191 -4.60 -6.08 9.07
N LEU A 192 -3.38 -5.62 9.38
CA LEU A 192 -2.16 -6.44 9.47
C LEU A 192 -1.58 -6.49 10.89
N GLY A 193 -2.25 -5.85 11.86
CA GLY A 193 -1.88 -5.92 13.27
C GLY A 193 -1.91 -7.34 13.82
N PRO A 194 -1.23 -7.62 14.95
CA PRO A 194 -0.99 -8.97 15.44
C PRO A 194 -2.28 -9.69 15.86
N LYS A 195 -2.93 -10.31 14.88
CA LYS A 195 -3.60 -11.60 14.99
C LYS A 195 -2.86 -12.57 14.06
N GLY A 196 -1.63 -12.94 14.43
CA GLY A 196 -0.98 -14.14 13.89
C GLY A 196 -0.06 -14.01 12.66
N PHE A 197 0.35 -12.83 12.22
CA PHE A 197 1.45 -12.70 11.24
C PHE A 197 2.72 -12.16 11.91
N PRO A 198 3.85 -12.88 11.90
CA PRO A 198 5.11 -12.34 12.35
C PRO A 198 5.46 -11.16 11.44
N MET A 199 5.59 -9.99 12.07
CA MET A 199 5.98 -8.73 11.48
C MET A 199 7.41 -8.88 10.92
N VAL A 200 7.53 -9.38 9.68
CA VAL A 200 8.79 -9.32 8.94
C VAL A 200 8.95 -7.87 8.51
N PHE A 201 9.57 -7.10 9.39
CA PHE A 201 10.10 -5.78 9.10
C PHE A 201 10.82 -5.84 7.75
N TRP A 202 10.43 -4.98 6.81
CA TRP A 202 11.10 -4.78 5.53
C TRP A 202 12.52 -4.25 5.79
N GLY A 203 13.42 -5.16 6.17
CA GLY A 203 14.85 -4.95 6.24
C GLY A 203 15.41 -5.21 4.86
N CYS A 204 15.83 -4.15 4.18
CA CYS A 204 16.66 -4.21 3.00
C CYS A 204 17.94 -5.00 3.36
N GLN A 205 17.95 -6.31 3.08
CA GLN A 205 19.15 -7.12 3.25
C GLN A 205 20.19 -6.65 2.24
N LYS A 206 21.21 -5.95 2.73
CA LYS A 206 22.48 -5.83 2.02
C LYS A 206 23.08 -7.23 1.91
N LYS A 207 23.19 -7.73 0.68
CA LYS A 207 23.99 -8.91 0.35
C LYS A 207 25.49 -8.62 0.62
N PRO A 208 26.27 -9.66 0.97
CA PRO A 208 27.70 -9.54 1.27
C PRO A 208 28.52 -9.01 0.09
#